data_AF-A0A925QLN0-F1
#
_entry.id   AF-A0A925QLN0-F1
#
_cell.length_a   1.000
_cell.length_b   1.000
_cell.length_c   1.000
_cell.angle_alpha   90.00
_cell.angle_beta   90.00
_cell.angle_gamma   90.00
#
_symmetry.space_group_name_H-M   'P 1'
#
loop_
_entity.id
_entity.type
_entity.pdbx_description
1 polymer ?
#
loop_
_entity_poly.entity_id
_entity_poly.type
_entity_poly.pdbx_seq_one_letter_code
_entity_poly.pdbx_strand_id
1 'polypeptide(L)'
;KRRDVAAMTTAIEAMREMADRHALPLEADRAFHLAIVDACGNAVLSETVQAFWDSRRGPIFMRLGGYFESERSWRAAIAEHVVIRDAIAERDAPAARAAMHRHMDRAHQRFSASWRRAKAT
;
A
#
# COMPACT_ATOMS: atom_id res chain seq x y z
N LYS A 1 -13.05 -3.67 15.16
CA LYS A 1 -12.25 -4.92 15.12
C LYS A 1 -12.61 -5.86 13.97
N ARG A 2 -13.81 -6.46 13.90
CA ARG A 2 -14.22 -7.26 12.71
C ARG A 2 -14.47 -6.39 11.47
N ARG A 3 -15.10 -5.23 11.67
CA ARG A 3 -15.35 -4.22 10.63
C ARG A 3 -14.05 -3.73 9.97
N ASP A 4 -13.00 -3.49 10.75
CA ASP A 4 -11.75 -2.93 10.22
C ASP A 4 -11.00 -3.95 9.37
N VAL A 5 -10.94 -5.22 9.80
CA VAL A 5 -10.40 -6.32 8.99
C VAL A 5 -11.21 -6.53 7.71
N ALA A 6 -12.54 -6.36 7.77
CA ALA A 6 -13.38 -6.41 6.57
C ALA A 6 -13.08 -5.25 5.60
N ALA A 7 -12.84 -4.04 6.11
CA ALA A 7 -12.43 -2.90 5.29
C ALA A 7 -11.07 -3.14 4.61
N MET A 8 -10.09 -3.68 5.35
CA MET A 8 -8.80 -4.10 4.77
C MET A 8 -8.98 -5.14 3.67
N THR A 9 -9.86 -6.13 3.90
CA THR A 9 -10.14 -7.19 2.92
C THR A 9 -10.78 -6.63 1.66
N THR A 10 -11.77 -5.75 1.81
CA THR A 10 -12.45 -5.08 0.70
C THR A 10 -11.46 -4.27 -0.15
N ALA A 11 -10.54 -3.56 0.50
CA ALA A 11 -9.50 -2.81 -0.19
C ALA A 11 -8.55 -3.74 -0.99
N ILE A 12 -8.13 -4.87 -0.41
CA ILE A 12 -7.31 -5.88 -1.10
C ILE A 12 -8.04 -6.48 -2.31
N GLU A 13 -9.33 -6.76 -2.20
CA GLU A 13 -10.13 -7.28 -3.31
C GLU A 13 -10.25 -6.27 -4.44
N ALA A 14 -10.49 -4.99 -4.11
CA ALA A 14 -10.48 -3.91 -5.10
C ALA A 14 -9.10 -3.79 -5.79
N MET A 15 -8.00 -3.91 -5.04
CA MET A 15 -6.65 -3.91 -5.64
C MET A 15 -6.46 -5.07 -6.62
N ARG A 16 -6.96 -6.27 -6.29
CA ARG A 16 -6.90 -7.44 -7.18
C ARG A 16 -7.70 -7.23 -8.46
N GLU A 17 -8.95 -6.76 -8.34
CA GLU A 17 -9.81 -6.49 -9.50
C GLU A 17 -9.17 -5.46 -10.44
N MET A 18 -8.62 -4.38 -9.89
CA MET A 18 -7.93 -3.35 -10.67
C MET A 18 -6.67 -3.91 -11.35
N ALA A 19 -5.85 -4.68 -10.63
CA ALA A 19 -4.65 -5.30 -11.20
C ALA A 19 -4.98 -6.27 -12.34
N ASP A 20 -6.05 -7.07 -12.22
CA ASP A 20 -6.50 -7.99 -13.26
C ASP A 20 -7.05 -7.25 -14.50
N ARG A 21 -7.53 -6.02 -14.33
CA ARG A 21 -7.89 -5.10 -15.43
C ARG A 21 -6.72 -4.27 -15.95
N HIS A 22 -5.50 -4.54 -15.51
CA HIS A 22 -4.30 -3.75 -15.83
C HIS A 22 -4.41 -2.26 -15.43
N ALA A 23 -5.26 -1.96 -14.44
CA ALA A 23 -5.42 -0.63 -13.86
C ALA A 23 -4.56 -0.48 -12.61
N LEU A 24 -4.06 0.73 -12.35
CA LEU A 24 -3.24 1.04 -11.18
C LEU A 24 -4.12 1.11 -9.92
N PRO A 25 -3.91 0.25 -8.91
CA PRO A 25 -4.78 0.14 -7.74
C PRO A 25 -4.50 1.19 -6.65
N LEU A 26 -4.15 2.43 -7.03
CA LEU A 26 -3.67 3.47 -6.11
C LEU A 26 -4.67 3.84 -5.01
N GLU A 27 -5.92 4.10 -5.38
CA GLU A 27 -6.94 4.46 -4.37
C GLU A 27 -7.31 3.26 -3.48
N ALA A 28 -7.25 2.04 -4.00
CA ALA A 28 -7.48 0.83 -3.22
C ALA A 28 -6.31 0.54 -2.25
N ASP A 29 -5.07 0.78 -2.66
CA ASP A 29 -3.90 0.73 -1.78
C ASP A 29 -3.98 1.78 -0.66
N ARG A 30 -4.40 3.02 -1.00
CA ARG A 30 -4.68 4.05 -0.01
C ARG A 30 -5.76 3.63 0.97
N ALA A 31 -6.88 3.08 0.48
CA ALA A 31 -7.97 2.62 1.31
C ALA A 31 -7.52 1.52 2.30
N PHE A 32 -6.64 0.61 1.87
CA PHE A 32 -6.07 -0.40 2.74
C PHE A 32 -5.26 0.21 3.90
N HIS A 33 -4.36 1.15 3.60
CA HIS A 33 -3.55 1.81 4.62
C HIS A 33 -4.40 2.64 5.59
N LEU A 34 -5.42 3.34 5.09
CA LEU A 34 -6.37 4.09 5.92
C LEU A 34 -7.16 3.16 6.85
N ALA A 35 -7.60 2.00 6.35
CA ALA A 35 -8.30 1.02 7.19
C ALA A 35 -7.45 0.51 8.37
N ILE A 36 -6.13 0.40 8.21
CA ILE A 36 -5.20 0.04 9.30
C ILE A 36 -5.09 1.17 10.33
N VAL A 37 -4.84 2.40 9.90
CA VAL A 37 -4.66 3.52 10.84
C VAL A 37 -5.95 3.88 11.57
N ASP A 38 -7.09 3.77 10.90
CA ASP A 38 -8.41 3.97 11.53
C ASP A 38 -8.69 2.90 12.58
N ALA A 39 -8.23 1.66 12.36
CA ALA A 39 -8.33 0.58 13.34
C ALA A 39 -7.50 0.87 14.62
N CYS A 40 -6.49 1.73 14.55
CA CYS A 40 -5.71 2.17 15.70
C CYS A 40 -6.45 3.22 16.56
N GLY A 41 -7.53 3.84 16.04
CA GLY A 41 -8.29 4.87 16.76
C GLY A 41 -7.50 6.15 17.05
N ASN A 42 -6.47 6.43 16.26
CA ASN A 42 -5.61 7.61 16.41
C ASN A 42 -5.81 8.57 15.23
N ALA A 43 -6.61 9.61 15.44
CA ALA A 43 -6.93 10.59 14.41
C ALA A 43 -5.69 11.31 13.84
N VAL A 44 -4.69 11.61 14.68
CA VAL A 44 -3.44 12.25 14.24
C VAL A 44 -2.68 11.34 13.27
N LEU A 45 -2.67 10.03 13.52
CA LEU A 45 -2.04 9.07 12.63
C LEU A 45 -2.78 8.98 11.29
N SER A 46 -4.12 8.95 11.31
CA SER A 46 -4.93 8.97 10.08
C SER A 46 -4.67 10.23 9.26
N GLU A 47 -4.66 11.41 9.87
CA GLU A 47 -4.34 12.68 9.22
C GLU A 47 -2.93 12.69 8.63
N THR A 48 -1.95 12.16 9.37
CA THR A 48 -0.55 12.09 8.92
C THR A 48 -0.41 11.21 7.68
N VAL A 49 -1.00 10.01 7.69
CA VAL A 49 -0.97 9.08 6.54
C VAL A 49 -1.72 9.67 5.35
N GLN A 50 -2.84 10.33 5.59
CA GLN A 50 -3.60 11.03 4.56
C GLN A 50 -2.76 12.13 3.89
N ALA A 51 -2.03 12.94 4.66
CA ALA A 51 -1.14 13.96 4.13
C ALA A 51 0.00 13.38 3.26
N PHE A 52 0.58 12.24 3.66
CA PHE A 52 1.59 11.56 2.83
C PHE A 52 1.01 11.07 1.51
N TRP A 53 -0.22 10.55 1.50
CA TRP A 53 -0.91 10.18 0.26
C TRP A 53 -1.17 11.40 -0.63
N ASP A 54 -1.57 12.52 -0.04
CA ASP A 54 -1.82 13.75 -0.80
C ASP A 54 -0.54 14.29 -1.45
N SER A 55 0.61 14.17 -0.79
CA SER A 55 1.90 14.52 -1.39
C SER A 55 2.26 13.66 -2.63
N ARG A 56 1.73 12.44 -2.74
CA ARG A 56 1.91 11.57 -3.92
C ARG A 56 1.12 12.03 -5.13
N ARG A 57 0.20 12.98 -4.99
CA ARG A 57 -0.58 13.55 -6.11
C ARG A 57 0.17 14.68 -6.83
N GLY A 58 1.37 15.04 -6.39
CA GLY A 58 2.18 16.07 -7.03
C GLY A 58 2.70 15.69 -8.43
N PRO A 59 3.01 16.68 -9.30
CA PRO A 59 3.45 16.44 -10.69
C PRO A 59 4.68 15.53 -10.82
N ILE A 60 5.59 15.60 -9.84
CA ILE A 60 6.79 14.77 -9.76
C ILE A 60 6.42 13.29 -9.55
N PHE A 61 5.54 13.01 -8.58
CA PHE A 61 5.13 11.63 -8.30
C PHE A 61 4.29 11.05 -9.43
N MET A 62 3.42 11.83 -10.09
CA MET A 62 2.68 11.35 -11.25
C MET A 62 3.60 10.98 -12.42
N ARG A 63 4.64 11.79 -12.69
CA ARG A 63 5.64 11.47 -13.74
C ARG A 63 6.48 10.26 -13.42
N LEU A 64 6.80 10.05 -12.15
CA LEU A 64 7.62 8.94 -11.71
C LEU A 64 6.81 7.66 -11.47
N GLY A 65 5.51 7.78 -11.16
CA GLY A 65 4.52 6.71 -10.96
C GLY A 65 4.60 5.61 -12.01
N GLY A 66 4.62 6.02 -13.28
CA GLY A 66 4.73 5.10 -14.42
C GLY A 66 6.01 4.25 -14.45
N TYR A 67 7.07 4.66 -13.75
CA TYR A 67 8.32 3.88 -13.63
C TYR A 67 8.30 2.92 -12.42
N PHE A 68 7.44 3.17 -11.43
CA PHE A 68 7.35 2.39 -10.19
C PHE A 68 6.41 1.19 -10.28
N GLU A 69 5.45 1.26 -11.20
CA GLU A 69 4.19 0.54 -11.10
C GLU A 69 3.98 -0.37 -12.31
N SER A 70 4.64 -1.52 -12.28
CA SER A 70 4.33 -2.67 -13.15
C SER A 70 3.24 -3.55 -12.54
N GLU A 71 2.56 -4.33 -13.37
CA GLU A 71 1.62 -5.36 -12.90
C GLU A 71 2.31 -6.33 -11.92
N ARG A 72 3.54 -6.76 -12.22
CA ARG A 72 4.33 -7.64 -11.36
C ARG A 72 4.60 -7.01 -9.98
N SER A 73 4.94 -5.72 -9.93
CA SER A 73 5.16 -5.03 -8.65
C SER A 73 3.88 -4.89 -7.84
N TRP A 74 2.74 -4.66 -8.49
CA TRP A 74 1.45 -4.57 -7.81
C TRP A 74 0.98 -5.94 -7.28
N ARG A 75 1.12 -7.01 -8.05
CA ARG A 75 0.82 -8.37 -7.55
C ARG A 75 1.68 -8.74 -6.33
N ALA A 76 2.95 -8.33 -6.31
CA ALA A 76 3.82 -8.50 -5.14
C ALA A 76 3.36 -7.65 -3.93
N ALA A 77 2.98 -6.40 -4.15
CA ALA A 77 2.45 -5.52 -3.09
C ALA A 77 1.14 -6.06 -2.50
N ILE A 78 0.21 -6.51 -3.34
CA ILE A 78 -1.06 -7.14 -2.91
C ILE A 78 -0.80 -8.37 -2.04
N ALA A 79 0.16 -9.21 -2.41
CA ALA A 79 0.53 -10.36 -1.58
C ALA A 79 1.11 -9.94 -0.22
N GLU A 80 1.88 -8.84 -0.17
CA GLU A 80 2.37 -8.26 1.09
C GLU A 80 1.23 -7.75 1.98
N HIS A 81 0.23 -7.08 1.39
CA HIS A 81 -0.94 -6.59 2.13
C HIS A 81 -1.77 -7.71 2.76
N VAL A 82 -1.93 -8.84 2.06
CA VAL A 82 -2.62 -10.03 2.61
C VAL A 82 -1.92 -10.50 3.89
N VAL A 83 -0.59 -10.60 3.88
CA VAL A 83 0.18 -11.01 5.07
C VAL A 83 0.00 -10.04 6.24
N ILE A 84 -0.05 -8.73 5.97
CA ILE A 84 -0.32 -7.72 7.00
C ILE A 84 -1.73 -7.89 7.57
N ARG A 85 -2.74 -8.02 6.69
CA ARG A 85 -4.14 -8.19 7.07
C ARG A 85 -4.33 -9.44 7.92
N ASP A 86 -3.73 -10.56 7.52
CA ASP A 86 -3.84 -11.84 8.23
C ASP A 86 -3.26 -11.73 9.65
N ALA A 87 -2.06 -11.16 9.80
CA ALA A 87 -1.45 -10.92 11.11
C ALA A 87 -2.32 -10.01 12.01
N ILE A 88 -2.94 -8.96 11.43
CA ILE A 88 -3.87 -8.09 12.15
C ILE A 88 -5.14 -8.86 12.57
N ALA A 89 -5.68 -9.70 11.68
CA ALA A 89 -6.87 -10.50 11.96
C ALA A 89 -6.64 -11.50 13.08
N GLU A 90 -5.46 -12.11 13.13
CA GLU A 90 -4.98 -13.01 14.18
C GLU A 90 -4.61 -12.28 15.48
N ARG A 91 -4.57 -10.94 15.46
CA ARG A 91 -4.15 -10.07 16.56
C ARG A 91 -2.69 -10.27 16.97
N ASP A 92 -1.84 -10.69 16.04
CA ASP A 92 -0.40 -10.78 16.23
C ASP A 92 0.26 -9.44 15.90
N ALA A 93 0.38 -8.59 16.93
CA ALA A 93 0.97 -7.25 16.77
C ALA A 93 2.45 -7.29 16.35
N PRO A 94 3.32 -8.17 16.90
CA PRO A 94 4.68 -8.36 16.39
C PRO A 94 4.73 -8.73 14.90
N ALA A 95 3.93 -9.71 14.45
CA ALA A 95 3.91 -10.14 13.06
C ALA A 95 3.39 -9.04 12.13
N ALA A 96 2.33 -8.34 12.52
CA ALA A 96 1.78 -7.21 11.75
C ALA A 96 2.82 -6.09 11.57
N ARG A 97 3.54 -5.74 12.65
CA ARG A 97 4.64 -4.77 12.59
C ARG A 97 5.74 -5.23 11.64
N ALA A 98 6.22 -6.46 11.79
CA ALA A 98 7.29 -7.00 10.94
C ALA A 98 6.87 -7.06 9.46
N ALA A 99 5.61 -7.42 9.18
CA ALA A 99 5.06 -7.45 7.84
C ALA A 99 4.98 -6.06 7.21
N MET A 100 4.52 -5.05 7.96
CA MET A 100 4.45 -3.66 7.50
C MET A 100 5.84 -3.08 7.21
N HIS A 101 6.83 -3.30 8.10
CA HIS A 101 8.20 -2.85 7.83
C HIS A 101 8.75 -3.46 6.54
N ARG A 102 8.61 -4.78 6.37
CA ARG A 102 9.05 -5.46 5.15
C ARG A 102 8.32 -4.95 3.91
N HIS A 103 7.03 -4.64 3.99
CA HIS A 103 6.27 -4.04 2.90
C HIS A 103 6.83 -2.67 2.51
N MET A 104 7.07 -1.79 3.48
CA MET A 104 7.64 -0.46 3.25
C MET A 104 9.05 -0.52 2.67
N ASP A 105 9.91 -1.42 3.15
CA ASP A 105 11.26 -1.63 2.61
C ASP A 105 11.21 -2.06 1.14
N ARG A 106 10.32 -3.00 0.81
CA ARG A 106 10.15 -3.46 -0.57
C ARG A 106 9.53 -2.38 -1.46
N ALA A 107 8.58 -1.60 -0.95
CA ALA A 107 8.04 -0.45 -1.66
C ALA A 107 9.15 0.57 -1.96
N HIS A 108 10.03 0.85 -1.00
CA HIS A 108 11.20 1.70 -1.20
C HIS A 108 12.21 1.13 -2.21
N GLN A 109 12.47 -0.18 -2.19
CA GLN A 109 13.35 -0.82 -3.16
C GLN A 109 12.79 -0.76 -4.58
N ARG A 110 11.48 -1.06 -4.75
CA ARG A 110 10.78 -0.92 -6.02
C ARG A 110 10.84 0.53 -6.53
N PHE A 111 10.68 1.48 -5.62
CA PHE A 111 10.80 2.90 -5.90
C PHE A 111 12.23 3.28 -6.36
N SER A 112 13.24 3.02 -5.55
CA SER A 112 14.64 3.40 -5.84
C SER A 112 15.25 2.70 -7.06
N ALA A 113 14.86 1.44 -7.35
CA ALA A 113 15.36 0.70 -8.50
C ALA A 113 14.91 1.31 -9.84
N SER A 114 13.74 1.95 -9.88
CA SER A 114 13.24 2.59 -11.09
C SER A 114 13.84 3.98 -11.31
N TRP A 115 14.18 4.72 -10.24
CA TRP A 115 14.93 5.98 -10.34
C TRP A 115 16.26 5.81 -11.07
N ARG A 116 16.96 4.70 -10.82
CA ARG A 116 18.19 4.36 -11.54
C ARG A 116 17.96 4.08 -13.02
N ARG A 117 16.79 3.53 -13.37
CA ARG A 117 16.39 3.26 -14.76
C ARG A 117 15.99 4.53 -15.50
N ALA A 118 15.23 5.42 -14.87
CA ALA A 118 14.84 6.72 -15.44
C ALA A 118 16.03 7.65 -15.71
N LYS A 119 17.13 7.52 -14.95
CA LYS A 119 18.38 8.26 -15.19
C LYS A 119 19.23 7.68 -16.34
N ALA A 120 18.97 6.43 -16.75
CA ALA A 120 19.76 5.73 -17.77
C ALA A 120 19.18 5.87 -19.20
N THR A 121 18.03 6.51 -19.33
CA THR A 121 17.36 6.93 -20.58
C THR A 121 17.45 8.44 -20.72
#